data_AF-A0A3N5KK70-F1
#
_entry.id   AF-A0A3N5KK70-F1
#
_cell.length_a   1.000
_cell.length_b   1.000
_cell.length_c   1.000
_cell.angle_alpha   90.00
_cell.angle_beta   90.00
_cell.angle_gamma   90.00
#
_symmetry.space_group_name_H-M   'P 1'
#
loop_
_entity.id
_entity.type
_entity.pdbx_description
1 polymer ?
#
loop_
_entity_poly.entity_id
_entity_poly.type
_entity_poly.pdbx_seq_one_letter_code
_entity_poly.pdbx_strand_id
1 'polypeptide(L)' 'ALTAALGGIDSLVFTGGIGERSGALRAEICEGLEHLGVGTGRVAVHVVESDENRIVARHTAAVVRQMSGA' A
#
# COMPACT_ATOMS: atom_id res chain seq x y z
N ALA A 1 11.54 -8.83 -5.38
CA ALA A 1 10.95 -10.18 -5.20
C ALA A 1 9.45 -10.19 -5.52
N LEU A 2 8.62 -9.48 -4.77
CA LEU A 2 7.15 -9.48 -4.98
C LEU A 2 6.73 -9.01 -6.38
N THR A 3 7.36 -7.96 -6.93
CA THR A 3 7.11 -7.49 -8.31
C THR A 3 7.25 -8.61 -9.34
N ALA A 4 8.25 -9.49 -9.19
CA ALA A 4 8.46 -10.60 -10.11
C ALA A 4 7.37 -11.67 -9.97
N ALA A 5 6.93 -11.97 -8.74
CA ALA A 5 5.84 -12.90 -8.49
C ALA A 5 4.49 -12.41 -9.07
N LEU A 6 4.31 -11.10 -9.16
CA LEU A 6 3.13 -10.46 -9.75
C LEU A 6 3.24 -10.27 -11.27
N GLY A 7 4.40 -10.51 -11.88
CA GLY A 7 4.64 -10.23 -13.30
C GLY A 7 4.82 -8.74 -13.62
N GLY A 8 5.04 -7.90 -12.61
CA GLY A 8 5.06 -6.45 -12.71
C GLY A 8 4.16 -5.79 -11.66
N ILE A 9 4.20 -4.47 -11.59
CA ILE A 9 3.28 -3.65 -10.78
C ILE A 9 2.90 -2.38 -11.55
N ASP A 10 1.69 -1.90 -11.35
CA ASP A 10 1.23 -0.59 -11.82
C ASP A 10 1.43 0.51 -10.77
N SER A 11 1.54 0.11 -9.50
CA SER A 11 1.62 1.04 -8.38
C SER A 11 2.46 0.51 -7.22
N LEU A 12 3.10 1.43 -6.51
CA LEU A 12 3.81 1.22 -5.25
C LEU A 12 3.17 2.10 -4.18
N VAL A 13 2.77 1.50 -3.05
CA VAL A 13 2.17 2.21 -1.92
C VAL A 13 3.11 2.17 -0.73
N PHE A 14 3.43 3.35 -0.19
CA PHE A 14 4.02 3.48 1.13
C PHE A 14 2.93 3.73 2.17
N THR A 15 3.00 3.01 3.28
CA THR A 15 2.07 3.08 4.40
C THR A 15 2.83 2.79 5.70
N GLY A 16 2.18 2.99 6.84
CA GLY A 16 2.78 2.79 8.15
C GLY A 16 3.69 3.96 8.53
N GLY A 17 3.98 4.12 9.82
CA GLY A 17 4.56 5.36 10.34
C GLY A 17 5.82 5.85 9.62
N ILE A 18 6.72 4.94 9.23
CA ILE A 18 7.94 5.30 8.46
C ILE A 18 7.60 5.61 7.01
N GLY A 19 6.86 4.72 6.32
CA GLY A 19 6.48 4.89 4.92
C GLY A 19 5.68 6.17 4.69
N GLU A 20 4.84 6.55 5.63
CA GLU A 20 4.01 7.76 5.58
C GLU A 20 4.82 9.04 5.84
N ARG A 21 5.71 9.03 6.84
CA ARG A 21 6.32 10.27 7.35
C ARG A 21 7.74 10.53 6.86
N SER A 22 8.49 9.50 6.46
CA SER A 22 9.87 9.66 6.01
C SER A 22 9.97 9.88 4.50
N GLY A 23 9.89 11.13 4.07
CA GLY A 23 10.06 11.50 2.65
C GLY A 23 11.43 11.13 2.10
N ALA A 24 12.49 11.32 2.89
CA ALA A 24 13.86 10.99 2.49
C ALA A 24 14.03 9.49 2.20
N LEU A 25 13.52 8.63 3.09
CA LEU A 25 13.62 7.18 2.89
C LEU A 25 12.79 6.72 1.69
N ARG A 26 11.61 7.31 1.46
CA ARG A 26 10.85 7.01 0.24
C ARG A 26 11.63 7.36 -1.02
N ALA A 27 12.32 8.50 -1.04
CA ALA A 27 13.12 8.92 -2.19
C ALA A 27 14.26 7.92 -2.46
N GLU A 28 15.01 7.55 -1.43
CA GLU A 28 16.10 6.56 -1.53
C GLU A 28 15.59 5.19 -2.04
N ILE A 29 14.45 4.72 -1.53
CA ILE A 29 13.83 3.48 -1.99
C ILE A 29 13.40 3.61 -3.47
N CYS A 30 12.76 4.72 -3.84
CA CYS A 30 12.31 4.94 -5.22
C CYS A 30 13.48 4.98 -6.21
N GLU A 31 14.60 5.61 -5.85
CA GLU A 31 15.83 5.63 -6.65
C GLU A 31 16.35 4.20 -6.90
N GLY A 32 16.39 3.36 -5.87
CA GLY A 32 16.77 1.95 -6.01
C GLY A 32 15.83 1.10 -6.88
N LEU A 33 14.61 1.60 -7.16
CA LEU A 33 13.57 0.88 -7.90
C LEU A 33 13.30 1.46 -9.30
N GLU A 34 14.12 2.40 -9.79
CA GLU A 34 13.94 3.01 -11.11
C GLU A 34 13.89 1.99 -12.26
N HIS A 35 14.66 0.90 -12.15
CA HIS A 35 14.66 -0.21 -13.13
C HIS A 35 13.30 -0.92 -13.26
N LEU A 36 12.39 -0.75 -12.29
CA LEU A 36 11.01 -1.24 -12.34
C LEU A 36 10.04 -0.19 -12.91
N GLY A 37 10.50 1.01 -13.23
CA GLY A 37 9.68 2.13 -13.71
C GLY A 37 9.13 3.03 -12.60
N VAL A 38 9.61 2.88 -11.37
CA VAL A 38 9.30 3.80 -10.26
C VAL A 38 10.01 5.14 -10.50
N GLY A 39 9.32 6.27 -10.29
CA GLY A 39 9.87 7.61 -10.54
C GLY A 39 9.90 8.04 -12.02
N THR A 40 9.65 7.13 -12.96
CA THR A 40 9.64 7.43 -14.41
C THR A 40 8.25 7.74 -14.97
N GLY A 41 7.21 7.66 -14.13
CA GLY A 41 5.80 7.82 -14.50
C GLY A 41 5.13 6.54 -14.99
N ARG A 42 5.88 5.43 -15.15
CA ARG A 42 5.33 4.13 -15.53
C ARG A 42 4.66 3.41 -14.35
N VAL A 43 5.23 3.52 -13.15
CA VAL A 43 4.67 3.00 -11.91
C VAL A 43 4.23 4.18 -11.04
N ALA A 44 2.96 4.22 -10.68
CA ALA A 44 2.43 5.25 -9.79
C ALA A 44 2.94 5.03 -8.36
N VAL A 45 3.30 6.11 -7.68
CA VAL A 45 3.76 6.05 -6.28
C VAL A 45 2.77 6.78 -5.40
N HIS A 46 2.28 6.10 -4.38
CA HIS A 46 1.30 6.64 -3.45
C HIS A 46 1.80 6.56 -2.01
N VAL A 47 1.37 7.52 -1.21
CA VAL A 47 1.44 7.44 0.25
C VAL A 47 0.01 7.38 0.75
N VAL A 48 -0.32 6.30 1.46
CA VAL A 48 -1.66 6.06 1.98
C VAL A 48 -1.53 5.85 3.48
N GLU A 49 -2.30 6.60 4.25
CA GLU A 49 -2.37 6.43 5.70
C GLU A 49 -3.07 5.11 6.05
N SER A 50 -2.42 4.32 6.89
CA SER A 50 -3.03 3.12 7.45
C SER A 50 -4.02 3.49 8.55
N ASP A 51 -5.17 2.82 8.57
CA ASP A 51 -6.13 2.89 9.67
C ASP A 51 -6.63 1.47 9.96
N GLU A 52 -5.85 0.75 10.76
CA GLU A 52 -6.12 -0.64 11.13
C GLU A 52 -7.42 -0.76 11.90
N ASN A 53 -7.72 0.20 12.80
CA ASN A 53 -8.93 0.22 13.61
C ASN A 53 -10.18 0.30 12.73
N ARG A 54 -10.16 1.14 11.68
CA ARG A 54 -11.26 1.23 10.72
C ARG A 54 -11.45 -0.06 9.93
N ILE A 55 -10.37 -0.74 9.54
CA ILE A 55 -10.46 -2.03 8.84
C ILE A 55 -11.02 -3.12 9.75
N VAL A 56 -10.56 -3.19 11.01
CA VAL A 56 -11.12 -4.10 12.02
C VAL A 56 -12.61 -3.83 12.21
N ALA A 57 -13.00 -2.57 12.45
CA ALA A 57 -14.40 -2.18 12.62
C ALA A 57 -15.26 -2.55 11.40
N ARG A 58 -14.76 -2.31 10.18
CA ARG A 58 -15.45 -2.67 8.94
C ARG A 58 -15.67 -4.19 8.84
N HIS A 59 -14.65 -4.99 9.10
CA HIS A 59 -14.77 -6.45 9.06
C HIS A 59 -15.70 -6.98 10.15
N THR A 60 -15.59 -6.48 11.38
CA THR A 60 -16.51 -6.82 12.47
C THR A 60 -17.96 -6.49 12.08
N ALA A 61 -18.21 -5.30 11.53
CA ALA A 61 -19.55 -4.91 11.09
C ALA A 61 -20.09 -5.81 9.97
N ALA A 62 -19.23 -6.24 9.04
CA ALA A 62 -19.61 -7.16 7.97
C ALA A 62 -20.05 -8.53 8.54
N VAL A 63 -19.28 -9.08 9.48
CA VAL A 63 -19.62 -10.35 10.15
C VAL A 63 -20.93 -10.23 10.94
N VAL A 64 -21.10 -9.15 11.72
CA VAL A 64 -22.34 -8.92 12.47
C VAL A 64 -23.55 -8.85 11.54
N ARG A 65 -23.45 -8.14 10.41
CA ARG A 65 -24.53 -8.08 9.40
C ARG A 65 -24.85 -9.44 8.78
N GLN A 66 -23.84 -10.29 8.55
CA GLN A 66 -24.06 -11.65 8.04
C GLN A 66 -24.78 -12.53 9.07
N MET A 67 -24.44 -12.38 10.36
CA MET A 67 -25.09 -13.13 11.45
C MET A 67 -26.52 -12.66 11.73
N SER A 68 -26.78 -11.36 11.58
CA SER A 68 -28.13 -10.77 11.67
C SER A 68 -28.95 -10.95 10.39
N GLY A 69 -28.40 -11.65 9.39
CA GLY A 69 -29.09 -12.13 8.19
C GLY A 69 -29.66 -13.53 8.35
N ALA A 70 -30.02 -13.92 9.57
CA ALA A 70 -31.05 -14.90 9.91
C ALA A 70 -32.27 -14.16 10.45
#